data_AF-A0A496UD26-F1
#
_entry.id   AF-A0A496UD26-F1
#
_cell.length_a   1.000
_cell.length_b   1.000
_cell.length_c   1.000
_cell.angle_alpha   90.00
_cell.angle_beta   90.00
_cell.angle_gamma   90.00
#
_symmetry.space_group_name_H-M   'P 1'
#
loop_
_entity.id
_entity.type
_entity.pdbx_description
1 polymer ?
#
loop_
_entity_poly.entity_id
_entity_poly.type
_entity_poly.pdbx_seq_one_letter_code
_entity_poly.pdbx_strand_id
1 'polypeptide(L)'
;MKTTGENNAAVMLAGYTAWAAVNLFNGFAVSSLPLLGLFTLLGLAGGTAMFPLVLGCSVIGLLSREFMPWALLVAGMVATVTGKQMKLRITGFIVVVSTLWFLPISLSVPLAVTAAVAALTGWRRYKYLLIPAGFVFSVFFTGLPGQLPAAPVVASSSISDGILSYSIPELNTSVTEVLLPAPFEGTWAVWIAIEAGGVRDSIPMMAVELREEMLILPAGTDTLSFTVTPGDTLTVSLLKEFEPFNHTAVHASS
;
A
#
# COMPACT_ATOMS: atom_id res chain seq x y z
N MET A 1 12.21 17.31 41.80
CA MET A 1 12.18 17.17 40.33
C MET A 1 12.41 15.70 39.95
N LYS A 2 11.35 14.91 39.84
CA LYS A 2 11.36 13.49 39.41
C LYS A 2 10.32 13.18 38.32
N THR A 3 9.65 14.20 37.80
CA THR A 3 8.33 14.10 37.13
C THR A 3 8.36 13.82 35.63
N THR A 4 9.49 13.98 34.94
CA THR A 4 9.54 13.81 33.47
C THR A 4 9.62 12.34 33.03
N GLY A 5 10.27 11.47 33.82
CA GLY A 5 10.39 10.05 33.50
C GLY A 5 9.08 9.28 33.71
N GLU A 6 8.37 9.56 34.80
CA GLU A 6 7.11 8.93 35.15
C GLU A 6 6.00 9.29 34.15
N ASN A 7 5.94 10.55 33.72
CA ASN A 7 4.97 11.00 32.71
C ASN A 7 5.22 10.35 31.34
N ASN A 8 6.48 10.18 30.93
CA ASN A 8 6.81 9.53 29.66
C ASN A 8 6.44 8.04 29.66
N ALA A 9 6.72 7.34 30.77
CA ALA A 9 6.34 5.94 30.92
C ALA A 9 4.82 5.75 30.92
N ALA A 10 4.07 6.64 31.59
CA ALA A 10 2.61 6.60 31.59
C ALA A 10 2.02 6.79 30.18
N VAL A 11 2.58 7.72 29.38
CA VAL A 11 2.15 7.95 27.99
C VAL A 11 2.46 6.75 27.09
N MET A 12 3.63 6.12 27.23
CA MET A 12 3.95 4.90 26.49
C MET A 12 2.98 3.77 26.84
N LEU A 13 2.73 3.58 28.14
CA LEU A 13 1.89 2.51 28.65
C LEU A 13 0.43 2.68 28.19
N ALA A 14 -0.10 3.91 28.23
CA ALA A 14 -1.42 4.24 27.68
C ALA A 14 -1.51 4.03 26.14
N GLY A 15 -0.43 4.34 25.41
CA GLY A 15 -0.37 4.09 23.97
C GLY A 15 -0.34 2.60 23.63
N TYR A 16 0.46 1.81 24.35
CA TYR A 16 0.51 0.36 24.17
C TYR A 16 -0.79 -0.33 24.55
N THR A 17 -1.48 0.12 25.59
CA THR A 17 -2.79 -0.44 25.94
C THR A 17 -3.84 -0.10 24.89
N ALA A 18 -3.81 1.12 24.32
CA ALA A 18 -4.67 1.48 23.19
C ALA A 18 -4.39 0.60 21.96
N TRP A 19 -3.11 0.38 21.62
CA TRP A 19 -2.73 -0.53 20.52
C TRP A 19 -3.17 -1.98 20.76
N ALA A 20 -2.98 -2.48 21.99
CA ALA A 20 -3.38 -3.84 22.36
C ALA A 20 -4.91 -3.99 22.31
N ALA A 21 -5.67 -2.99 22.78
CA ALA A 21 -7.13 -2.98 22.69
C ALA A 21 -7.59 -2.99 21.22
N VAL A 22 -6.97 -2.19 20.35
CA VAL A 22 -7.31 -2.15 18.92
C VAL A 22 -7.07 -3.50 18.24
N ASN A 23 -5.96 -4.18 18.55
CA ASN A 23 -5.70 -5.52 18.01
C ASN A 23 -6.59 -6.59 18.63
N LEU A 24 -6.97 -6.45 19.91
CA LEU A 24 -7.89 -7.37 20.58
C LEU A 24 -9.30 -7.31 19.95
N PHE A 25 -9.80 -6.10 19.67
CA PHE A 25 -11.15 -5.90 19.13
C PHE A 25 -11.23 -6.02 17.60
N ASN A 26 -10.16 -5.71 16.87
CA ASN A 26 -10.18 -5.71 15.39
C ASN A 26 -9.36 -6.83 14.74
N GLY A 27 -8.78 -7.73 15.53
CA GLY A 27 -7.85 -8.76 15.07
C GLY A 27 -6.41 -8.24 14.91
N PHE A 28 -5.44 -9.15 15.06
CA PHE A 28 -4.03 -8.81 14.91
C PHE A 28 -3.68 -8.59 13.43
N ALA A 29 -3.23 -7.38 13.10
CA ALA A 29 -2.69 -7.06 11.79
C ALA A 29 -1.19 -6.76 11.91
N VAL A 30 -0.35 -7.40 11.09
CA VAL A 30 1.10 -7.18 11.07
C VAL A 30 1.44 -5.71 10.74
N SER A 31 0.59 -5.05 9.94
CA SER A 31 0.69 -3.62 9.64
C SER A 31 0.50 -2.72 10.87
N SER A 32 -0.02 -3.23 11.98
CA SER A 32 -0.15 -2.47 13.24
C SER A 32 1.15 -2.42 14.05
N LEU A 33 2.16 -3.24 13.74
CA LEU A 33 3.43 -3.27 14.48
C LEU A 33 4.16 -1.92 14.55
N PRO A 34 4.19 -1.08 13.49
CA PRO A 34 4.80 0.24 13.56
C PRO A 34 4.12 1.20 14.56
N LEU A 35 2.85 0.97 14.93
CA LEU A 35 2.17 1.77 15.95
C LEU A 35 2.83 1.62 17.33
N LEU A 36 3.45 0.48 17.64
CA LEU A 36 4.26 0.32 18.86
C LEU A 36 5.43 1.32 18.89
N GLY A 37 6.11 1.47 17.75
CA GLY A 37 7.15 2.48 17.57
C GLY A 37 6.59 3.91 17.66
N LEU A 38 5.37 4.15 17.20
CA LEU A 38 4.72 5.45 17.31
C LEU A 38 4.36 5.82 18.76
N PHE A 39 3.87 4.87 19.56
CA PHE A 39 3.56 5.12 20.97
C PHE A 39 4.81 5.27 21.84
N THR A 40 5.93 4.62 21.48
CA THR A 40 7.24 4.94 22.07
C THR A 40 7.70 6.34 21.69
N LEU A 41 7.52 6.76 20.44
CA LEU A 41 7.79 8.14 20.03
C LEU A 41 6.95 9.15 20.81
N LEU A 42 5.67 8.87 21.02
CA LEU A 42 4.76 9.75 21.76
C LEU A 42 5.23 9.95 23.21
N GLY A 43 5.63 8.87 23.87
CA GLY A 43 6.19 8.94 25.23
C GLY A 43 7.54 9.65 25.30
N LEU A 44 8.42 9.44 24.32
CA LEU A 44 9.71 10.14 24.26
C LEU A 44 9.58 11.62 23.86
N ALA A 45 8.54 11.97 23.12
CA ALA A 45 8.18 13.34 22.75
C ALA A 45 7.38 14.06 23.85
N GLY A 46 6.99 13.37 24.94
CA GLY A 46 6.28 13.94 26.07
C GLY A 46 6.93 15.23 26.58
N GLY A 47 6.13 16.30 26.68
CA GLY A 47 6.62 17.62 27.11
C GLY A 47 7.46 18.38 26.08
N THR A 48 7.49 17.94 24.82
CA THR A 48 8.16 18.65 23.71
C THR A 48 7.15 19.21 22.71
N ALA A 49 7.57 20.16 21.89
CA ALA A 49 6.75 20.72 20.80
C ALA A 49 6.33 19.68 19.73
N MET A 50 6.92 18.49 19.73
CA MET A 50 6.59 17.40 18.80
C MET A 50 5.40 16.55 19.27
N PHE A 51 5.06 16.63 20.56
CA PHE A 51 3.97 15.86 21.16
C PHE A 51 2.62 15.98 20.41
N PRO A 52 2.10 17.19 20.07
CA PRO A 52 0.81 17.31 19.37
C PRO A 52 0.84 16.70 17.96
N LEU A 53 1.98 16.76 17.28
CA LEU A 53 2.13 16.21 15.93
C LEU A 53 2.14 14.67 15.96
N VAL A 54 2.92 14.08 16.88
CA VAL A 54 2.97 12.62 17.05
C VAL A 54 1.61 12.10 17.54
N LEU A 55 0.96 12.81 18.46
CA LEU A 55 -0.39 12.49 18.94
C LEU A 55 -1.42 12.51 17.80
N GLY A 56 -1.40 13.56 16.97
CA GLY A 56 -2.28 13.67 15.81
C GLY A 56 -2.09 12.52 14.81
N CYS A 57 -0.84 12.13 14.54
CA CYS A 57 -0.53 10.98 13.69
C CYS A 57 -1.04 9.66 14.30
N SER A 58 -0.92 9.48 15.61
CA SER A 58 -1.47 8.31 16.32
C SER A 58 -2.98 8.24 16.20
N VAL A 59 -3.67 9.38 16.36
CA VAL A 59 -5.13 9.45 16.23
C VAL A 59 -5.57 9.16 14.79
N ILE A 60 -4.91 9.74 13.79
CA ILE A 60 -5.20 9.49 12.37
C ILE A 60 -4.99 8.00 12.03
N GLY A 61 -3.88 7.41 12.46
CA GLY A 61 -3.61 5.99 12.23
C GLY A 61 -4.58 5.04 12.93
N LEU A 62 -5.16 5.46 14.06
CA LEU A 62 -6.23 4.71 14.75
C LEU A 62 -7.59 4.85 14.04
N LEU A 63 -7.87 6.02 13.46
CA LEU A 63 -9.16 6.30 12.82
C LEU A 63 -9.25 5.80 11.37
N SER A 64 -8.13 5.70 10.67
CA SER A 64 -8.10 5.21 9.29
C SER A 64 -6.89 4.32 9.01
N ARG A 65 -7.15 3.08 8.59
CA ARG A 65 -6.14 2.10 8.18
C ARG A 65 -5.40 2.52 6.91
N GLU A 66 -6.08 3.26 6.03
CA GLU A 66 -5.52 3.71 4.74
C GLU A 66 -4.48 4.82 4.94
N PHE A 67 -4.71 5.73 5.89
CA PHE A 67 -3.77 6.81 6.21
C PHE A 67 -2.70 6.42 7.24
N MET A 68 -2.83 5.24 7.86
CA MET A 68 -1.93 4.76 8.91
C MET A 68 -0.45 4.75 8.47
N PRO A 69 -0.06 4.20 7.30
CA PRO A 69 1.35 4.20 6.89
C PRO A 69 1.90 5.62 6.68
N TRP A 70 1.09 6.53 6.15
CA TRP A 70 1.50 7.91 5.91
C TRP A 70 1.67 8.69 7.22
N ALA A 71 0.75 8.53 8.16
CA ALA A 71 0.83 9.14 9.49
C ALA A 71 2.07 8.64 10.26
N LEU A 72 2.36 7.35 10.18
CA LEU A 72 3.54 6.72 10.77
C LEU A 72 4.84 7.24 10.15
N LEU A 73 4.91 7.36 8.82
CA LEU A 73 6.07 7.91 8.13
C LEU A 73 6.33 9.35 8.51
N VAL A 74 5.31 10.19 8.56
CA VAL A 74 5.43 11.61 8.92
C VAL A 74 5.94 11.74 10.36
N ALA A 75 5.31 11.03 11.30
CA ALA A 75 5.72 11.06 12.70
C ALA A 75 7.16 10.54 12.90
N GLY A 76 7.52 9.43 12.24
CA GLY A 76 8.85 8.85 12.28
C GLY A 76 9.92 9.77 11.68
N MET A 77 9.65 10.38 10.53
CA MET A 77 10.57 11.33 9.87
C MET A 77 10.78 12.59 10.72
N VAL A 78 9.68 13.17 11.24
CA VAL A 78 9.77 14.33 12.14
C VAL A 78 10.57 13.96 13.38
N ALA A 79 10.33 12.79 13.99
CA ALA A 79 11.11 12.33 15.14
C ALA A 79 12.61 12.15 14.86
N THR A 80 12.93 11.55 13.73
CA THR A 80 14.31 11.35 13.26
C THR A 80 15.05 12.67 13.08
N VAL A 81 14.38 13.68 12.53
CA VAL A 81 15.00 14.95 12.13
C VAL A 81 15.04 15.97 13.27
N THR A 82 13.89 16.20 13.92
CA THR A 82 13.74 17.26 14.92
C THR A 82 14.03 16.77 16.34
N GLY A 83 14.19 15.45 16.52
CA GLY A 83 14.49 14.87 17.82
C GLY A 83 15.73 15.48 18.46
N LYS A 84 15.59 16.00 19.69
CA LYS A 84 16.74 16.56 20.45
C LYS A 84 17.62 15.47 21.05
N GLN A 85 17.04 14.33 21.42
CA GLN A 85 17.72 13.20 22.03
C GLN A 85 18.01 12.11 20.99
N MET A 86 19.15 11.43 21.10
CA MET A 86 19.53 10.34 20.19
C MET A 86 18.51 9.20 20.23
N LYS A 87 17.96 8.88 21.42
CA LYS A 87 16.90 7.88 21.60
C LYS A 87 15.67 8.20 20.74
N LEU A 88 15.19 9.44 20.79
CA LEU A 88 14.04 9.90 20.00
C LEU A 88 14.30 9.80 18.48
N ARG A 89 15.53 10.09 18.04
CA ARG A 89 15.89 9.97 16.62
C ARG A 89 15.96 8.52 16.14
N ILE A 90 16.56 7.63 16.94
CA ILE A 90 16.66 6.21 16.62
C ILE A 90 15.26 5.59 16.60
N THR A 91 14.42 5.89 17.58
CA THR A 91 13.02 5.42 17.58
C THR A 91 12.25 5.96 16.37
N GLY A 92 12.49 7.21 15.98
CA GLY A 92 11.93 7.79 14.75
C GLY A 92 12.33 7.02 13.50
N PHE A 93 13.62 6.69 13.40
CA PHE A 93 14.17 5.93 12.28
C PHE A 93 13.58 4.52 12.21
N ILE A 94 13.48 3.83 13.34
CA ILE A 94 12.86 2.51 13.43
C ILE A 94 11.41 2.57 12.96
N VAL A 95 10.65 3.59 13.37
CA VAL A 95 9.26 3.77 12.90
C VAL A 95 9.21 3.96 11.38
N VAL A 96 10.09 4.76 10.81
CA VAL A 96 10.16 4.94 9.35
C VAL A 96 10.46 3.61 8.66
N VAL A 97 11.55 2.93 9.01
CA VAL A 97 11.95 1.67 8.35
C VAL A 97 10.89 0.58 8.50
N SER A 98 10.31 0.42 9.69
CA SER A 98 9.24 -0.55 9.94
C SER A 98 8.00 -0.24 9.12
N THR A 99 7.69 1.04 8.87
CA THR A 99 6.54 1.43 8.04
C THR A 99 6.81 1.23 6.56
N LEU A 100 8.06 1.48 6.12
CA LEU A 100 8.49 1.29 4.74
C LEU A 100 8.46 -0.18 4.30
N TRP A 101 8.55 -1.13 5.23
CA TRP A 101 8.38 -2.56 4.95
C TRP A 101 6.98 -2.91 4.40
N PHE A 102 5.98 -2.08 4.69
CA PHE A 102 4.59 -2.27 4.25
C PHE A 102 4.24 -1.39 3.05
N LEU A 103 5.22 -0.71 2.45
CA LEU A 103 5.04 0.15 1.28
C LEU A 103 5.78 -0.44 0.08
N PRO A 104 5.35 -0.12 -1.16
CA PRO A 104 6.04 -0.54 -2.37
C PRO A 104 7.54 -0.24 -2.33
N ILE A 105 8.36 -1.16 -2.87
CA ILE A 105 9.83 -1.06 -2.89
C ILE A 105 10.31 0.26 -3.53
N SER A 106 9.56 0.74 -4.52
CA SER A 106 9.82 2.01 -5.21
C SER A 106 9.73 3.24 -4.30
N LEU A 107 8.86 3.22 -3.28
CA LEU A 107 8.72 4.29 -2.29
C LEU A 107 9.68 4.15 -1.11
N SER A 108 10.08 2.91 -0.79
CA SER A 108 10.79 2.60 0.46
C SER A 108 12.26 2.97 0.47
N VAL A 109 12.97 2.84 -0.66
CA VAL A 109 14.42 3.09 -0.73
C VAL A 109 14.79 4.56 -0.50
N PRO A 110 14.19 5.57 -1.17
CA PRO A 110 14.58 6.97 -0.99
C PRO A 110 14.25 7.51 0.41
N LEU A 111 13.12 7.08 0.98
CA LEU A 111 12.69 7.46 2.33
C LEU A 111 13.56 6.79 3.41
N ALA A 112 13.96 5.52 3.22
CA ALA A 112 14.88 4.85 4.13
C ALA A 112 16.26 5.52 4.16
N VAL A 113 16.80 5.87 2.99
CA VAL A 113 18.10 6.54 2.87
C VAL A 113 18.06 7.93 3.50
N THR A 114 17.02 8.72 3.24
CA THR A 114 16.88 10.06 3.85
C THR A 114 16.66 10.00 5.35
N ALA A 115 15.92 9.01 5.86
CA ALA A 115 15.77 8.78 7.30
C ALA A 115 17.09 8.35 7.95
N ALA A 116 17.87 7.47 7.32
CA ALA A 116 19.18 7.03 7.82
C ALA A 116 20.17 8.20 7.90
N VAL A 117 20.25 9.00 6.83
CA VAL A 117 21.08 10.21 6.79
C VAL A 117 20.64 11.20 7.86
N ALA A 118 19.33 11.42 8.04
CA ALA A 118 18.80 12.32 9.07
C ALA A 118 19.11 11.84 10.50
N ALA A 119 19.02 10.53 10.76
CA ALA A 119 19.32 9.93 12.06
C ALA A 119 20.81 10.12 12.43
N LEU A 120 21.69 9.92 11.46
CA LEU A 120 23.15 9.88 11.66
C LEU A 120 23.80 11.27 11.62
N THR A 121 23.38 12.16 10.73
CA THR A 121 24.23 13.33 10.40
C THR A 121 24.22 14.45 11.42
N GLY A 122 23.22 14.60 12.29
CA GLY A 122 23.28 15.61 13.36
C GLY A 122 23.41 17.08 12.90
N TRP A 123 23.51 17.37 11.61
CA TRP A 123 23.82 18.69 11.02
C TRP A 123 22.68 19.68 11.20
N ARG A 124 22.87 20.67 12.08
CA ARG A 124 21.82 21.62 12.49
C ARG A 124 21.26 22.50 11.36
N ARG A 125 22.01 22.72 10.27
CA ARG A 125 21.64 23.71 9.23
C ARG A 125 20.72 23.19 8.13
N TYR A 126 20.73 21.89 7.81
CA TYR A 126 19.97 21.35 6.67
C TYR A 126 18.97 20.25 7.05
N LYS A 127 18.80 19.98 8.34
CA LYS A 127 17.88 18.95 8.86
C LYS A 127 16.44 19.09 8.34
N TYR A 128 15.92 20.31 8.33
CA TYR A 128 14.55 20.58 7.92
C TYR A 128 14.33 20.44 6.40
N LEU A 129 15.39 20.47 5.60
CA LEU A 129 15.33 20.30 4.15
C LEU A 129 15.36 18.82 3.73
N LEU A 130 15.83 17.91 4.59
CA LEU A 130 15.91 16.49 4.28
C LEU A 130 14.52 15.82 4.17
N ILE A 131 13.53 16.29 4.93
CA ILE A 131 12.15 15.77 4.89
C ILE A 131 11.48 16.08 3.55
N PRO A 132 11.37 17.35 3.11
CA PRO A 132 10.79 17.66 1.82
C PRO A 132 11.64 17.13 0.68
N ALA A 133 12.98 17.12 0.78
CA ALA A 133 13.83 16.54 -0.25
C ALA A 133 13.57 15.04 -0.45
N GLY A 134 13.45 14.26 0.62
CA GLY A 134 13.12 12.83 0.54
C GLY A 134 11.73 12.59 -0.02
N PHE A 135 10.74 13.37 0.41
CA PHE A 135 9.37 13.27 -0.10
C PHE A 135 9.29 13.66 -1.59
N VAL A 136 9.95 14.74 -1.99
CA VAL A 136 10.03 15.19 -3.38
C VAL A 136 10.76 14.15 -4.24
N PHE A 137 11.87 13.57 -3.75
CA PHE A 137 12.56 12.50 -4.46
C PHE A 137 11.66 11.28 -4.65
N SER A 138 10.94 10.87 -3.62
CA SER A 138 9.95 9.79 -3.72
C SER A 138 8.86 10.12 -4.72
N VAL A 139 8.26 11.31 -4.68
CA VAL A 139 7.21 11.72 -5.63
C VAL A 139 7.74 11.79 -7.07
N PHE A 140 8.96 12.28 -7.29
CA PHE A 140 9.57 12.32 -8.63
C PHE A 140 9.88 10.95 -9.20
N PHE A 141 10.27 9.99 -8.35
CA PHE A 141 10.57 8.62 -8.80
C PHE A 141 9.33 7.73 -8.88
N THR A 142 8.22 8.07 -8.22
CA THR A 142 7.07 7.15 -8.05
C THR A 142 5.69 7.72 -8.38
N GLY A 143 5.56 9.02 -8.67
CA GLY A 143 4.27 9.67 -8.86
C GLY A 143 3.61 10.11 -7.54
N LEU A 144 2.44 10.76 -7.62
CA LEU A 144 1.68 11.22 -6.45
C LEU A 144 1.03 10.02 -5.71
N PRO A 145 0.98 10.06 -4.36
CA PRO A 145 0.25 9.07 -3.57
C PRO A 145 -1.24 9.19 -3.88
N GLY A 146 -1.71 8.26 -4.71
CA GLY A 146 -3.02 8.30 -5.37
C GLY A 146 -3.06 7.35 -6.57
N GLN A 147 -1.90 7.01 -7.12
CA GLN A 147 -1.69 5.92 -8.08
C GLN A 147 -0.98 4.73 -7.42
N LEU A 148 -1.35 4.38 -6.19
CA LEU A 148 -1.04 3.03 -5.73
C LEU A 148 -1.94 2.10 -6.55
N PRO A 149 -1.40 1.11 -7.29
CA PRO A 149 -2.25 0.15 -7.98
C PRO A 149 -3.21 -0.44 -6.94
N ALA A 150 -4.50 -0.46 -7.28
CA ALA A 150 -5.51 -0.99 -6.39
C ALA A 150 -5.07 -2.40 -5.95
N ALA A 151 -5.23 -2.71 -4.66
CA ALA A 151 -4.82 -4.01 -4.16
C ALA A 151 -5.53 -5.11 -4.98
N PRO A 152 -4.80 -6.15 -5.43
CA PRO A 152 -5.36 -7.15 -6.31
C PRO A 152 -6.50 -7.89 -5.60
N VAL A 153 -7.63 -8.05 -6.29
CA VAL A 153 -8.82 -8.69 -5.73
C VAL A 153 -8.75 -10.18 -6.02
N VAL A 154 -8.81 -11.02 -4.98
CA VAL A 154 -8.88 -12.47 -5.15
C VAL A 154 -10.31 -12.85 -5.53
N ALA A 155 -10.50 -13.44 -6.72
CA ALA A 155 -11.80 -13.88 -7.19
C ALA A 155 -12.34 -15.05 -6.35
N SER A 156 -13.64 -15.05 -6.08
CA SER A 156 -14.28 -16.19 -5.42
C SER A 156 -14.47 -17.33 -6.42
N SER A 157 -14.03 -18.53 -6.06
CA SER A 157 -14.16 -19.73 -6.89
C SER A 157 -15.21 -20.70 -6.36
N SER A 158 -15.91 -21.38 -7.27
CA SER A 158 -16.80 -22.50 -6.95
C SER A 158 -16.51 -23.69 -7.88
N ILE A 159 -16.44 -24.89 -7.32
CA ILE A 159 -16.30 -26.13 -8.09
C ILE A 159 -17.66 -26.84 -8.12
N SER A 160 -18.21 -27.03 -9.32
CA SER A 160 -19.44 -27.80 -9.55
C SER A 160 -19.25 -28.67 -10.79
N ASP A 161 -19.68 -29.94 -10.71
CA ASP A 161 -19.62 -30.88 -11.84
C ASP A 161 -18.23 -31.04 -12.49
N GLY A 162 -17.16 -30.91 -11.69
CA GLY A 162 -15.78 -30.98 -12.18
C GLY A 162 -15.31 -29.75 -12.95
N ILE A 163 -16.08 -28.67 -12.93
CA ILE A 163 -15.75 -27.38 -13.54
C ILE A 163 -15.47 -26.36 -12.43
N LEU A 164 -14.30 -25.74 -12.49
CA LEU A 164 -13.94 -24.61 -11.62
C LEU A 164 -14.42 -23.31 -12.27
N SER A 165 -15.36 -22.64 -11.61
CA SER A 165 -15.89 -21.36 -12.03
C SER A 165 -15.41 -20.26 -11.09
N TYR A 166 -15.07 -19.09 -11.64
CA TYR A 166 -14.71 -17.91 -10.87
C TYR A 166 -15.76 -16.82 -11.05
N SER A 167 -16.17 -16.19 -9.96
CA SER A 167 -16.91 -14.93 -10.00
C SER A 167 -15.90 -13.78 -10.05
N ILE A 168 -15.74 -13.21 -11.24
CA ILE A 168 -14.77 -12.14 -11.52
C ILE A 168 -15.49 -10.80 -11.43
N PRO A 169 -15.08 -9.88 -10.54
CA PRO A 169 -15.63 -8.53 -10.52
C PRO A 169 -15.23 -7.76 -11.78
N GLU A 170 -16.03 -6.79 -12.19
CA GLU A 170 -15.69 -5.90 -13.31
C GLU A 170 -14.37 -5.17 -13.04
N LEU A 171 -13.44 -5.27 -13.98
CA LEU A 171 -12.14 -4.59 -13.90
C LEU A 171 -12.31 -3.12 -14.28
N ASN A 172 -11.93 -2.21 -13.38
CA ASN A 172 -11.98 -0.77 -13.59
C ASN A 172 -10.83 -0.08 -12.85
N THR A 173 -10.80 1.25 -12.81
CA THR A 173 -9.74 1.99 -12.08
C THR A 173 -9.69 1.72 -10.58
N SER A 174 -10.75 1.15 -10.00
CA SER A 174 -10.83 0.78 -8.58
C SER A 174 -10.46 -0.70 -8.35
N VAL A 175 -10.63 -1.56 -9.36
CA VAL A 175 -10.28 -2.98 -9.35
C VAL A 175 -9.46 -3.25 -10.61
N THR A 176 -8.18 -2.92 -10.56
CA THR A 176 -7.28 -3.00 -11.72
C THR A 176 -6.71 -4.38 -11.95
N GLU A 177 -6.78 -5.26 -10.95
CA GLU A 177 -6.15 -6.57 -10.99
C GLU A 177 -6.99 -7.60 -10.21
N VAL A 178 -7.19 -8.77 -10.80
CA VAL A 178 -7.88 -9.90 -10.19
C VAL A 178 -6.99 -11.13 -10.22
N LEU A 179 -6.94 -11.82 -9.07
CA LEU A 179 -6.19 -13.06 -8.89
C LEU A 179 -7.15 -14.26 -8.90
N LEU A 180 -6.82 -15.24 -9.71
CA LEU A 180 -7.55 -16.48 -9.92
C LEU A 180 -6.66 -17.63 -9.40
N PRO A 181 -6.69 -17.94 -8.09
CA PRO A 181 -5.85 -18.97 -7.52
C PRO A 181 -6.29 -20.35 -8.00
N ALA A 182 -5.31 -21.21 -8.31
CA ALA A 182 -5.56 -22.60 -8.64
C ALA A 182 -6.14 -23.37 -7.42
N PRO A 183 -6.95 -24.40 -7.64
CA PRO A 183 -7.40 -25.27 -6.57
C PRO A 183 -6.22 -26.07 -5.97
N PHE A 184 -6.39 -26.51 -4.73
CA PHE A 184 -5.31 -27.06 -3.90
C PHE A 184 -4.75 -28.41 -4.37
N GLU A 185 -5.45 -29.14 -5.25
CA GLU A 185 -5.03 -30.46 -5.71
C GLU A 185 -5.33 -30.68 -7.21
N GLY A 186 -4.44 -31.40 -7.89
CA GLY A 186 -4.59 -31.81 -9.29
C GLY A 186 -4.18 -30.74 -10.32
N THR A 187 -4.04 -31.19 -11.57
CA THR A 187 -3.76 -30.32 -12.72
C THR A 187 -5.07 -30.01 -13.44
N TRP A 188 -5.34 -28.73 -13.68
CA TRP A 188 -6.59 -28.25 -14.26
C TRP A 188 -6.35 -27.54 -15.57
N ALA A 189 -7.24 -27.77 -16.55
CA ALA A 189 -7.33 -26.91 -17.72
C ALA A 189 -8.28 -25.76 -17.39
N VAL A 190 -7.78 -24.53 -17.44
CA VAL A 190 -8.57 -23.31 -17.18
C VAL A 190 -8.86 -22.65 -18.51
N TRP A 191 -10.14 -22.40 -18.78
CA TRP A 191 -10.60 -21.65 -19.94
C TRP A 191 -11.10 -20.30 -19.48
N ILE A 192 -10.54 -19.24 -20.04
CA ILE A 192 -10.93 -17.87 -19.72
C ILE A 192 -11.54 -17.28 -20.97
N ALA A 193 -12.81 -16.93 -20.91
CA ALA A 193 -13.44 -16.05 -21.88
C ALA A 193 -13.30 -14.62 -21.36
N ILE A 194 -12.64 -13.76 -22.12
CA ILE A 194 -12.46 -12.37 -21.73
C ILE A 194 -13.10 -11.48 -22.77
N GLU A 195 -13.98 -10.61 -22.32
CA GLU A 195 -14.69 -9.64 -23.13
C GLU A 195 -14.20 -8.24 -22.76
N ALA A 196 -13.36 -7.66 -23.61
CA ALA A 196 -12.96 -6.26 -23.53
C ALA A 196 -13.74 -5.46 -24.57
N GLY A 197 -14.46 -4.42 -24.14
CA GLY A 197 -15.33 -3.64 -25.01
C GLY A 197 -14.59 -2.93 -26.17
N GLY A 198 -15.27 -2.79 -27.32
CA GLY A 198 -14.90 -1.87 -28.41
C GLY A 198 -14.09 -2.48 -29.56
N VAL A 199 -14.74 -2.74 -30.70
CA VAL A 199 -14.15 -3.42 -31.88
C VAL A 199 -13.13 -2.55 -32.67
N ARG A 200 -12.82 -1.32 -32.21
CA ARG A 200 -12.08 -0.34 -33.02
C ARG A 200 -10.70 0.07 -32.49
N ASP A 201 -10.42 -0.19 -31.21
CA ASP A 201 -9.11 0.09 -30.64
C ASP A 201 -8.24 -1.17 -30.74
N SER A 202 -7.19 -1.13 -31.58
CA SER A 202 -6.17 -2.18 -31.65
C SER A 202 -5.18 -2.11 -30.47
N ILE A 203 -5.52 -1.36 -29.42
CA ILE A 203 -4.67 -1.10 -28.27
C ILE A 203 -4.91 -2.22 -27.26
N PRO A 204 -3.84 -2.78 -26.66
CA PRO A 204 -3.96 -3.70 -25.54
C PRO A 204 -4.83 -3.15 -24.42
N MET A 205 -5.81 -3.94 -23.99
CA MET A 205 -6.71 -3.56 -22.90
C MET A 205 -6.42 -4.33 -21.62
N MET A 206 -5.93 -5.57 -21.74
CA MET A 206 -5.70 -6.45 -20.60
C MET A 206 -4.42 -7.25 -20.75
N ALA A 207 -3.87 -7.64 -19.62
CA ALA A 207 -2.82 -8.64 -19.52
C ALA A 207 -3.33 -9.83 -18.72
N VAL A 208 -2.98 -11.03 -19.18
CA VAL A 208 -3.18 -12.28 -18.46
C VAL A 208 -1.82 -12.88 -18.19
N GLU A 209 -1.50 -13.09 -16.92
CA GLU A 209 -0.22 -13.61 -16.48
C GLU A 209 -0.40 -14.92 -15.72
N LEU A 210 0.40 -15.92 -16.08
CA LEU A 210 0.50 -17.19 -15.36
C LEU A 210 1.97 -17.59 -15.26
N ARG A 211 2.49 -17.64 -14.03
CA ARG A 211 3.91 -17.92 -13.73
C ARG A 211 4.86 -16.90 -14.39
N GLU A 212 5.47 -17.26 -15.52
CA GLU A 212 6.39 -16.41 -16.30
C GLU A 212 5.81 -16.05 -17.68
N GLU A 213 4.63 -16.57 -18.00
CA GLU A 213 3.96 -16.31 -19.27
C GLU A 213 3.00 -15.12 -19.12
N MET A 214 3.23 -14.08 -19.90
CA MET A 214 2.35 -12.91 -19.98
C MET A 214 1.78 -12.81 -21.39
N LEU A 215 0.46 -12.82 -21.48
CA LEU A 215 -0.28 -12.61 -22.71
C LEU A 215 -0.98 -11.25 -22.65
N ILE A 216 -0.81 -10.47 -23.71
CA ILE A 216 -1.39 -9.14 -23.84
C ILE A 216 -2.52 -9.21 -24.84
N LEU A 217 -3.73 -8.82 -24.42
CA LEU A 217 -4.96 -8.97 -25.20
C LEU A 217 -5.49 -7.63 -25.70
N PRO A 218 -5.88 -7.54 -26.99
CA PRO A 218 -6.56 -6.39 -27.53
C PRO A 218 -8.03 -6.31 -27.07
N ALA A 219 -8.74 -5.29 -27.52
CA ALA A 219 -10.20 -5.22 -27.39
C ALA A 219 -10.89 -6.31 -28.20
N GLY A 220 -11.97 -6.90 -27.67
CA GLY A 220 -12.72 -7.97 -28.31
C GLY A 220 -13.10 -9.10 -27.35
N THR A 221 -13.50 -10.23 -27.92
CA THR A 221 -13.80 -11.46 -27.19
C THR A 221 -12.75 -12.52 -27.51
N ASP A 222 -11.89 -12.80 -26.55
CA ASP A 222 -10.85 -13.81 -26.67
C ASP A 222 -11.12 -14.99 -25.72
N THR A 223 -10.77 -16.20 -26.16
CA THR A 223 -10.80 -17.39 -25.30
C THR A 223 -9.39 -17.94 -25.16
N LEU A 224 -8.89 -17.98 -23.93
CA LEU A 224 -7.57 -18.50 -23.61
C LEU A 224 -7.69 -19.82 -22.83
N SER A 225 -6.75 -20.73 -23.08
CA SER A 225 -6.65 -21.99 -22.35
C SER A 225 -5.29 -22.13 -21.70
N PHE A 226 -5.27 -22.32 -20.38
CA PHE A 226 -4.06 -22.54 -19.61
C PHE A 226 -4.10 -23.87 -18.89
N THR A 227 -2.92 -24.44 -18.63
CA THR A 227 -2.79 -25.58 -17.71
C THR A 227 -2.26 -25.05 -16.37
N VAL A 228 -3.03 -25.29 -15.31
CA VAL A 228 -2.77 -24.73 -13.99
C VAL A 228 -2.54 -25.86 -12.99
N THR A 229 -1.52 -25.74 -12.15
CA THR A 229 -1.12 -26.71 -11.12
C THR A 229 -1.29 -26.13 -9.72
N PRO A 230 -1.27 -26.96 -8.67
CA PRO A 230 -1.44 -26.47 -7.30
C PRO A 230 -0.39 -25.43 -6.92
N GLY A 231 -0.84 -24.29 -6.41
CA GLY A 231 0.01 -23.16 -6.04
C GLY A 231 0.20 -22.11 -7.13
N ASP A 232 -0.22 -22.38 -8.37
CA ASP A 232 -0.27 -21.34 -9.40
C ASP A 232 -1.36 -20.32 -9.09
N THR A 233 -1.09 -19.07 -9.48
CA THR A 233 -2.09 -18.00 -9.47
C THR A 233 -2.08 -17.37 -10.85
N LEU A 234 -3.25 -17.37 -11.47
CA LEU A 234 -3.48 -16.70 -12.72
C LEU A 234 -3.91 -15.26 -12.41
N THR A 235 -3.22 -14.29 -12.99
CA THR A 235 -3.48 -12.87 -12.77
C THR A 235 -4.11 -12.27 -14.02
N VAL A 236 -5.19 -11.51 -13.85
CA VAL A 236 -5.81 -10.73 -14.93
C VAL A 236 -5.74 -9.27 -14.55
N SER A 237 -5.06 -8.46 -15.36
CA SER A 237 -4.82 -7.05 -15.10
C SER A 237 -5.42 -6.17 -16.20
N LEU A 238 -6.04 -5.07 -15.80
CA LEU A 238 -6.49 -4.01 -16.69
C LEU A 238 -5.29 -3.11 -17.03
N LEU A 239 -4.94 -3.05 -18.32
CA LEU A 239 -3.88 -2.17 -18.81
C LEU A 239 -4.42 -0.77 -19.14
N LYS A 240 -5.67 -0.70 -19.60
CA LYS A 240 -6.35 0.54 -19.99
C LYS A 240 -7.84 0.41 -19.70
N GLU A 241 -8.43 1.42 -19.06
CA GLU A 241 -9.87 1.48 -18.87
C GLU A 241 -10.60 1.59 -20.22
N PHE A 242 -11.73 0.89 -20.32
CA PHE A 242 -12.62 1.02 -21.46
C PHE A 242 -13.33 2.37 -21.41
N GLU A 243 -13.10 3.20 -22.42
CA GLU A 243 -13.95 4.34 -22.70
C GLU A 243 -14.82 4.02 -23.91
N PRO A 244 -16.16 3.96 -23.78
CA PRO A 244 -17.02 3.80 -24.94
C PRO A 244 -16.81 4.98 -25.89
N PHE A 245 -16.48 4.66 -27.14
CA PHE A 245 -16.28 5.67 -28.18
C PHE A 245 -17.62 6.37 -28.49
N ASN A 246 -17.88 7.50 -27.83
CA ASN A 246 -19.03 8.34 -28.12
C ASN A 246 -18.76 9.18 -29.38
N HIS A 247 -19.02 8.63 -30.56
CA HIS A 247 -19.15 9.48 -31.75
C HIS A 247 -20.43 10.32 -31.59
N THR A 248 -20.32 11.65 -31.56
CA THR A 248 -21.43 12.51 -31.98
C THR A 248 -21.62 12.28 -33.48
N ALA A 249 -22.40 11.28 -33.85
CA ALA A 249 -22.75 11.07 -35.25
C ALA A 249 -23.69 12.20 -35.68
N VAL A 250 -23.13 13.27 -36.27
CA VAL A 250 -23.91 14.18 -37.10
C VAL A 250 -24.22 13.42 -38.38
N HIS A 251 -25.37 12.75 -38.41
CA HIS A 251 -25.90 12.16 -39.63
C HIS A 251 -26.35 13.30 -40.56
N ALA A 252 -25.49 13.71 -41.49
CA ALA A 252 -25.94 14.48 -42.65
C ALA A 252 -26.62 13.51 -43.61
N SER A 253 -27.95 13.61 -43.73
CA SER A 253 -28.68 12.96 -44.81
C SER A 253 -28.64 13.84 -46.05
N SER A 254 -28.37 13.23 -47.20
CA SER A 254 -28.54 13.80 -48.54
C SER A 254 -29.77 13.19 -49.20
#